data_AF-A0A6P4EJ51-F1
#
_entry.id   AF-A0A6P4EJ51-F1
#
_cell.length_a   1.000
_cell.length_b   1.000
_cell.length_c   1.000
_cell.angle_alpha   90.00
_cell.angle_beta   90.00
_cell.angle_gamma   90.00
#
_symmetry.space_group_name_H-M   'P 1'
#
loop_
_entity.id
_entity.type
_entity.pdbx_description
1 polymer ?
#
loop_
_entity_poly.entity_id
_entity_poly.type
_entity_poly.pdbx_seq_one_letter_code
_entity_poly.pdbx_strand_id
1 'polypeptide(L)'
;MRMLPGLFATALLLMVEHGDADIPNCDFFDTANITTAQKLSNGSYLYENLVIPVHLTGEYDYKLLPDDSKENVKSHLRGCVCKLKPCVRFCCPHNHILDHGECFEGTEEDMESLDPFLNLTLNNGSVVKRHFKNEFIVQWDL
;
A
#
# COMPACT_ATOMS: atom_id res chain seq x y z
N MET A 1 -27.78 36.39 50.24
CA MET A 1 -26.88 35.32 49.77
C MET A 1 -26.31 35.72 48.43
N ARG A 2 -25.02 36.07 48.36
CA ARG A 2 -24.29 36.29 47.10
C ARG A 2 -23.64 34.96 46.72
N MET A 3 -24.15 34.32 45.68
CA MET A 3 -23.51 33.16 45.05
C MET A 3 -22.75 33.68 43.83
N LEU A 4 -21.43 33.73 43.91
CA LEU A 4 -20.55 33.90 42.75
C LEU A 4 -20.28 32.49 42.18
N PRO A 5 -20.74 32.13 40.97
CA PRO A 5 -20.31 30.91 40.32
C PRO A 5 -18.93 31.18 39.71
N GLY A 6 -17.89 30.93 40.49
CA GLY A 6 -16.52 30.96 40.02
C GLY A 6 -16.25 29.79 39.07
N LEU A 7 -16.09 30.12 37.79
CA LEU A 7 -15.04 29.62 36.90
C LEU A 7 -14.49 28.21 37.23
N PHE A 8 -15.17 27.17 36.76
CA PHE A 8 -14.49 25.92 36.40
C PHE A 8 -14.39 25.90 34.88
N ALA A 9 -13.29 26.46 34.38
CA ALA A 9 -12.89 26.32 32.99
C ALA A 9 -12.59 24.85 32.71
N THR A 10 -13.51 24.18 32.03
CA THR A 10 -13.29 22.85 31.47
C THR A 10 -12.30 22.97 30.32
N ALA A 11 -11.02 22.75 30.59
CA ALA A 11 -10.02 22.49 29.56
C ALA A 11 -10.27 21.08 29.01
N LEU A 12 -11.20 20.98 28.06
CA LEU A 12 -11.38 19.77 27.25
C LEU A 12 -10.18 19.68 26.30
N LEU A 13 -9.13 18.98 26.73
CA LEU A 13 -8.05 18.52 25.85
C LEU A 13 -8.69 17.61 24.81
N LEU A 14 -8.97 18.15 23.62
CA LEU A 14 -9.24 17.37 22.43
C LEU A 14 -7.94 16.60 22.12
N MET A 15 -7.86 15.37 22.61
CA MET A 15 -7.01 14.35 22.00
C MET A 15 -7.59 14.12 20.61
N VAL A 16 -7.19 14.95 19.64
CA VAL A 16 -7.41 14.66 18.24
C VAL A 16 -6.51 13.47 17.96
N GLU A 17 -7.06 12.27 18.03
CA GLU A 17 -6.43 11.13 17.38
C GLU A 17 -6.35 11.50 15.90
N HIS A 18 -5.16 11.91 15.46
CA HIS A 18 -4.83 11.93 14.03
C HIS A 18 -4.73 10.47 13.63
N GLY A 19 -5.88 9.83 13.37
CA GLY A 19 -5.90 8.76 12.40
C GLY A 19 -5.54 9.43 11.09
N ASP A 20 -4.27 9.33 10.66
CA ASP A 20 -3.89 9.79 9.33
C ASP A 20 -4.80 9.04 8.36
N ALA A 21 -5.68 9.81 7.71
CA ALA A 21 -6.72 9.28 6.86
C ALA A 21 -6.10 8.70 5.58
N ASP A 22 -6.87 7.85 4.90
CA ASP A 22 -6.62 7.37 3.54
C ASP A 22 -5.87 8.42 2.68
N ILE A 23 -4.84 7.98 1.95
CA ILE A 23 -4.02 8.88 1.13
C ILE A 23 -4.93 9.65 0.14
N PRO A 24 -4.98 11.00 0.18
CA PRO A 24 -5.92 11.74 -0.63
C PRO A 24 -5.78 11.46 -2.13
N ASN A 25 -6.91 11.20 -2.77
CA ASN A 25 -7.01 10.85 -4.19
C ASN A 25 -6.24 9.59 -4.60
N CYS A 26 -5.88 8.68 -3.68
CA CYS A 26 -5.28 7.39 -4.02
C CYS A 26 -6.28 6.26 -3.72
N ASP A 27 -6.51 5.39 -4.70
CA ASP A 27 -7.29 4.18 -4.47
C ASP A 27 -6.50 3.21 -3.59
N PHE A 28 -7.17 2.44 -2.72
CA PHE A 28 -6.49 1.46 -1.86
C PHE A 28 -5.68 0.45 -2.69
N PHE A 29 -6.22 0.00 -3.84
CA PHE A 29 -5.54 -0.94 -4.71
C PHE A 29 -4.39 -0.31 -5.50
N ASP A 30 -4.20 1.01 -5.44
CA ASP A 30 -3.01 1.71 -5.96
C ASP A 30 -1.89 1.88 -4.90
N THR A 31 -2.11 1.33 -3.69
CA THR A 31 -1.16 1.38 -2.58
C THR A 31 -0.42 0.07 -2.35
N ALA A 32 0.73 0.13 -1.69
CA ALA A 32 1.46 -1.02 -1.16
C ALA A 32 1.82 -0.79 0.31
N ASN A 33 1.94 -1.86 1.10
CA ASN A 33 2.49 -1.80 2.44
C ASN A 33 3.99 -1.45 2.39
N ILE A 34 4.35 -0.31 2.96
CA ILE A 34 5.71 0.22 2.99
C ILE A 34 6.25 0.33 4.41
N THR A 35 5.68 -0.40 5.37
CA THR A 35 6.08 -0.36 6.79
C THR A 35 7.58 -0.66 6.98
N THR A 36 8.17 -1.47 6.12
CA THR A 36 9.59 -1.83 6.14
C THR A 36 10.48 -0.90 5.30
N ALA A 37 9.91 0.12 4.65
CA ALA A 37 10.65 1.06 3.82
C ALA A 37 11.59 1.94 4.64
N GLN A 38 12.71 2.34 4.05
CA GLN A 38 13.66 3.23 4.70
C GLN A 38 13.13 4.67 4.69
N LYS A 39 12.96 5.28 5.86
CA LYS A 39 12.67 6.71 5.96
C LYS A 39 13.93 7.54 5.69
N LEU A 40 13.84 8.48 4.75
CA LEU A 40 14.90 9.40 4.35
C LEU A 40 14.89 10.67 5.22
N SER A 41 16.00 11.42 5.22
CA SER A 41 16.17 12.62 6.05
C SER A 41 15.18 13.75 5.75
N ASN A 42 14.67 13.81 4.52
CA ASN A 42 13.64 14.77 4.09
C ASN A 42 12.20 14.29 4.43
N GLY A 43 12.05 13.17 5.14
CA GLY A 43 10.77 12.59 5.53
C GLY A 43 10.18 11.60 4.52
N SER A 44 10.61 11.61 3.25
CA SER A 44 10.16 10.65 2.23
C SER A 44 10.63 9.22 2.54
N TYR A 45 10.07 8.24 1.84
CA TYR A 45 10.37 6.82 2.06
C TYR A 45 11.02 6.20 0.82
N LEU A 46 12.00 5.33 1.02
CA LEU A 46 12.63 4.54 -0.03
C LEU A 46 12.14 3.09 0.06
N TYR A 47 11.38 2.67 -0.94
CA TYR A 47 10.76 1.34 -1.06
C TYR A 47 11.09 0.74 -2.42
N GLU A 48 11.75 -0.41 -2.48
CA GLU A 48 12.11 -1.08 -3.75
C GLU A 48 12.78 -0.15 -4.80
N ASN A 49 13.72 0.70 -4.37
CA ASN A 49 14.39 1.74 -5.17
C ASN A 49 13.46 2.87 -5.70
N LEU A 50 12.24 2.96 -5.19
CA LEU A 50 11.29 4.04 -5.45
C LEU A 50 11.26 5.00 -4.26
N VAL A 51 11.47 6.29 -4.52
CA VAL A 51 11.29 7.34 -3.50
C VAL A 51 9.83 7.77 -3.49
N ILE A 52 9.16 7.58 -2.36
CA ILE A 52 7.75 7.91 -2.13
C ILE A 52 7.67 9.20 -1.30
N PRO A 53 7.17 10.31 -1.87
CA PRO A 53 6.94 11.54 -1.13
C PRO A 53 5.97 11.36 0.04
N VAL A 54 6.15 12.13 1.11
CA VAL A 54 5.31 12.05 2.33
C VAL A 54 3.82 12.21 2.04
N HIS A 55 3.45 13.08 1.09
CA HIS A 55 2.04 13.31 0.73
C HIS A 55 1.39 12.13 -0.03
N LEU A 56 2.17 11.11 -0.40
CA LEU A 56 1.72 9.85 -0.98
C LEU A 56 1.85 8.69 0.00
N THR A 57 1.94 8.97 1.30
CA THR A 57 1.97 7.96 2.38
C THR A 57 0.86 8.23 3.38
N GLY A 58 0.39 7.19 4.05
CA GLY A 58 -0.64 7.27 5.09
C GLY A 58 -0.66 6.03 5.96
N GLU A 59 -1.09 6.16 7.21
CA GLU A 59 -1.30 5.04 8.12
C GLU A 59 -2.67 4.42 7.86
N TYR A 60 -2.75 3.10 7.78
CA TYR A 60 -3.99 2.36 7.55
C TYR A 60 -4.18 1.35 8.68
N ASP A 61 -5.36 1.33 9.27
CA ASP A 61 -5.78 0.34 10.28
C ASP A 61 -6.78 -0.67 9.72
N TYR A 62 -6.91 -0.76 8.39
CA TYR A 62 -7.78 -1.71 7.71
C TYR A 62 -7.13 -2.25 6.42
N LYS A 63 -7.70 -3.34 5.91
CA LYS A 63 -7.50 -3.84 4.54
C LYS A 63 -8.87 -3.98 3.84
N LEU A 64 -8.88 -3.96 2.51
CA LEU A 64 -10.09 -4.22 1.74
C LEU A 64 -10.26 -5.71 1.44
N LEU A 65 -11.46 -6.21 1.63
CA LEU A 65 -11.85 -7.55 1.19
C LEU A 65 -12.32 -7.53 -0.28
N PRO A 66 -12.46 -8.70 -0.93
CA PRO A 66 -12.92 -8.77 -2.31
C PRO A 66 -14.30 -8.15 -2.59
N ASP A 67 -15.10 -7.93 -1.55
CA ASP A 67 -16.42 -7.27 -1.61
C ASP A 67 -16.36 -5.78 -1.24
N ASP A 68 -15.15 -5.19 -1.24
CA ASP A 68 -14.83 -3.82 -0.85
C ASP A 68 -15.13 -3.48 0.63
N SER A 69 -15.46 -4.47 1.46
CA SER A 69 -15.63 -4.26 2.89
C SER A 69 -14.26 -4.08 3.58
N LYS A 70 -14.26 -3.29 4.66
CA LYS A 70 -13.04 -3.02 5.45
C LYS A 70 -12.92 -4.05 6.58
N GLU A 71 -11.82 -4.78 6.61
CA GLU A 71 -11.41 -5.60 7.76
C GLU A 71 -10.40 -4.83 8.60
N ASN A 72 -10.70 -4.59 9.87
CA ASN A 72 -9.77 -3.92 10.79
C ASN A 72 -8.54 -4.79 11.03
N VAL A 73 -7.35 -4.19 10.88
CA VAL A 73 -6.06 -4.82 11.11
C VAL A 73 -5.19 -3.91 11.98
N LYS A 74 -3.99 -4.37 12.32
CA LYS A 74 -3.02 -3.51 13.00
C LYS A 74 -2.62 -2.34 12.10
N SER A 75 -2.54 -1.14 12.68
CA SER A 75 -2.06 0.05 11.96
C SER A 75 -0.72 -0.20 11.28
N HIS A 76 -0.63 0.18 10.00
CA HIS A 76 0.53 -0.01 9.15
C HIS A 76 0.65 1.08 8.10
N LEU A 77 1.87 1.41 7.71
CA LEU A 77 2.15 2.46 6.75
C LEU A 77 1.96 1.95 5.33
N ARG A 78 1.14 2.63 4.53
CA ARG A 78 0.97 2.38 3.10
C ARG A 78 1.46 3.55 2.27
N GLY A 79 1.84 3.28 1.03
CA GLY A 79 2.28 4.28 0.05
C GLY A 79 1.59 4.11 -1.29
N CYS A 80 1.18 5.22 -1.91
CA CYS A 80 0.51 5.27 -3.22
C CYS A 80 1.50 5.07 -4.39
N VAL A 81 2.07 3.87 -4.48
CA VAL A 81 3.19 3.56 -5.37
C VAL A 81 2.81 3.55 -6.85
N CYS A 82 1.56 3.19 -7.18
CA CYS A 82 1.13 3.01 -8.58
C CYS A 82 0.99 4.33 -9.35
N LYS A 83 0.95 5.46 -8.63
CA LYS A 83 1.05 6.80 -9.23
C LYS A 83 2.47 7.20 -9.64
N LEU A 84 3.48 6.52 -9.10
CA LEU A 84 4.90 6.85 -9.32
C LEU A 84 5.57 5.87 -10.26
N LYS A 85 5.21 4.58 -10.20
CA LYS A 85 5.71 3.51 -11.06
C LYS A 85 4.55 2.58 -11.43
N PRO A 86 4.45 2.09 -12.68
CA PRO A 86 3.40 1.15 -13.06
C PRO A 86 3.36 -0.06 -12.10
N CYS A 87 2.16 -0.46 -11.71
CA CYS A 87 1.96 -1.62 -10.86
C CYS A 87 1.46 -2.82 -11.66
N VAL A 88 1.71 -4.01 -11.12
CA VAL A 88 1.05 -5.23 -11.53
C VAL A 88 0.46 -5.93 -10.31
N ARG A 89 -0.83 -6.27 -10.40
CA ARG A 89 -1.58 -6.92 -9.32
C ARG A 89 -1.40 -8.43 -9.42
N PHE A 90 -0.70 -8.99 -8.44
CA PHE A 90 -0.51 -10.43 -8.29
C PHE A 90 -1.45 -10.96 -7.20
N CYS A 91 -1.87 -12.21 -7.35
CA CYS A 91 -2.66 -12.90 -6.33
C CYS A 91 -1.80 -13.38 -5.16
N CYS A 92 -0.52 -13.63 -5.42
CA CYS A 92 0.42 -14.21 -4.48
C CYS A 92 1.72 -13.40 -4.47
N PRO A 93 2.54 -13.52 -3.40
CA PRO A 93 3.90 -12.99 -3.42
C PRO A 93 4.70 -13.51 -4.62
N HIS A 94 5.72 -12.76 -5.04
CA HIS A 94 6.48 -13.06 -6.27
C HIS A 94 7.28 -14.38 -6.25
N ASN A 95 7.42 -15.02 -5.09
CA ASN A 95 8.08 -16.31 -4.90
C ASN A 95 7.06 -17.45 -4.62
N HIS A 96 5.77 -17.20 -4.86
CA HIS A 96 4.70 -18.16 -4.67
C HIS A 96 4.05 -18.53 -5.99
N ILE A 97 3.46 -19.72 -6.02
CA ILE A 97 2.66 -20.25 -7.12
C ILE A 97 1.22 -20.29 -6.64
N LEU A 98 0.32 -19.90 -7.54
CA LEU A 98 -1.11 -20.06 -7.32
C LEU A 98 -1.52 -21.46 -7.81
N ASP A 99 -1.95 -22.32 -6.88
CA ASP A 99 -2.53 -23.61 -7.20
C ASP A 99 -3.91 -23.74 -6.54
N HIS A 100 -4.93 -24.11 -7.31
CA HIS A 100 -6.32 -24.23 -6.85
C HIS A 100 -6.86 -23.03 -6.03
N GLY A 101 -6.35 -21.82 -6.27
CA GLY A 101 -6.76 -20.59 -5.57
C GLY A 101 -5.98 -20.29 -4.29
N GLU A 102 -5.02 -21.14 -3.92
CA GLU A 102 -4.15 -20.96 -2.77
C GLU A 102 -2.72 -20.64 -3.21
N CYS A 103 -2.02 -19.84 -2.42
CA CYS A 103 -0.63 -19.47 -2.66
C CYS A 103 0.31 -20.43 -1.93
N PHE A 104 1.19 -21.09 -2.67
CA PHE A 104 2.23 -21.98 -2.13
C PHE A 104 3.60 -21.40 -2.42
N GLU A 105 4.55 -21.52 -1.50
CA GLU A 105 5.94 -21.19 -1.80
C GLU A 105 6.43 -22.06 -2.96
N GLY A 106 6.94 -21.42 -4.00
CA GLY A 106 7.48 -22.13 -5.15
C GLY A 106 8.90 -22.64 -4.89
N THR A 107 9.23 -23.76 -5.52
CA THR A 107 10.61 -24.27 -5.53
C THR A 107 11.50 -23.45 -6.47
N GLU A 108 12.82 -23.60 -6.38
CA GLU A 108 13.75 -22.97 -7.33
C GLU A 108 13.43 -23.37 -8.78
N GLU A 109 13.12 -24.66 -9.01
CA GLU A 109 12.72 -25.18 -10.33
C GLU A 109 11.43 -24.53 -10.84
N ASP A 110 10.45 -24.34 -9.96
CA ASP A 110 9.22 -23.64 -10.33
C ASP A 110 9.54 -22.20 -10.77
N MET A 111 10.35 -21.47 -10.01
CA MET A 111 10.70 -20.08 -10.31
C MET A 111 11.52 -19.94 -11.59
N GLU A 112 12.38 -20.91 -11.91
CA GLU A 112 13.14 -20.94 -13.16
C GLU A 112 12.27 -21.27 -14.38
N SER A 113 11.18 -22.01 -14.18
CA SER A 113 10.28 -22.43 -15.27
C SER A 113 9.27 -21.36 -15.70
N LEU A 114 9.00 -20.36 -14.84
CA LEU A 114 8.00 -19.32 -15.09
C LEU A 114 8.52 -18.27 -16.08
N ASP A 115 7.72 -17.92 -17.10
CA ASP A 115 8.00 -16.78 -17.98
C ASP A 115 7.81 -15.48 -17.18
N PRO A 116 8.87 -14.71 -16.87
CA PRO A 116 8.75 -13.52 -16.03
C PRO A 116 8.27 -12.30 -16.80
N PHE A 117 7.80 -12.48 -18.04
CA PHE A 117 7.41 -11.38 -18.90
C PHE A 117 5.90 -11.34 -19.16
N LEU A 118 5.34 -10.15 -19.03
CA LEU A 118 3.94 -9.85 -19.26
C LEU A 118 3.76 -9.08 -20.58
N ASN A 119 2.69 -9.39 -21.29
CA ASN A 119 2.24 -8.63 -22.45
C ASN A 119 1.38 -7.46 -21.98
N LEU A 120 1.84 -6.23 -22.22
CA LEU A 120 1.14 -5.01 -21.87
C LEU A 120 0.58 -4.35 -23.11
N THR A 121 -0.71 -4.07 -23.10
CA THR A 121 -1.34 -3.19 -24.08
C THR A 121 -1.19 -1.74 -23.61
N LEU A 122 -0.46 -0.94 -24.38
CA LEU A 122 -0.29 0.49 -24.13
C LEU A 122 -1.52 1.28 -24.59
N ASN A 123 -1.66 2.53 -24.15
CA ASN A 123 -2.79 3.41 -24.52
C ASN A 123 -2.97 3.59 -26.03
N ASN A 124 -1.91 3.43 -26.82
CA ASN A 124 -1.95 3.49 -28.28
C ASN A 124 -2.36 2.16 -28.94
N GLY A 125 -2.73 1.13 -28.16
CA GLY A 125 -3.13 -0.19 -28.62
C GLY A 125 -1.98 -1.14 -28.95
N SER A 126 -0.72 -0.68 -28.93
CA SER A 126 0.44 -1.55 -29.16
C SER A 126 0.68 -2.47 -27.96
N VAL A 127 1.17 -3.68 -28.23
CA VAL A 127 1.53 -4.65 -27.18
C VAL A 127 3.04 -4.70 -27.03
N VAL A 128 3.52 -4.56 -25.79
CA VAL A 128 4.95 -4.67 -25.44
C VAL A 128 5.16 -5.74 -24.37
N LYS A 129 6.25 -6.48 -24.46
CA LYS A 129 6.63 -7.49 -23.47
C LYS A 129 7.56 -6.86 -22.42
N ARG A 130 7.21 -6.96 -21.12
CA ARG A 130 7.97 -6.35 -20.00
C ARG A 130 8.15 -7.33 -18.85
N HIS A 131 9.30 -7.26 -18.18
CA HIS A 131 9.61 -8.13 -17.05
C HIS A 131 8.86 -7.65 -15.79
N PHE A 132 8.06 -8.53 -15.16
CA PHE A 132 7.13 -8.11 -14.08
C PHE A 132 7.86 -7.50 -12.87
N LYS A 133 8.99 -8.08 -12.45
CA LYS A 133 9.73 -7.60 -11.26
C LYS A 133 10.56 -6.34 -11.50
N ASN A 134 11.07 -6.13 -12.71
CA ASN A 134 12.02 -5.06 -12.98
C ASN A 134 11.28 -3.76 -13.36
N GLU A 135 10.23 -3.90 -14.17
CA GLU A 135 9.56 -2.77 -14.80
C GLU A 135 8.37 -2.25 -13.99
N PHE A 136 7.91 -3.00 -12.98
CA PHE A 136 6.73 -2.67 -12.19
C PHE A 136 7.00 -2.68 -10.68
N ILE A 137 6.01 -2.27 -9.91
CA ILE A 137 5.84 -2.67 -8.51
C ILE A 137 4.87 -3.85 -8.48
N VAL A 138 5.27 -4.94 -7.81
CA VAL A 138 4.44 -6.16 -7.70
C VAL A 138 3.59 -6.05 -6.45
N GLN A 139 2.28 -5.82 -6.61
CA GLN A 139 1.35 -5.76 -5.50
C GLN A 139 0.77 -7.14 -5.22
N TRP A 140 0.93 -7.62 -3.98
CA TRP A 140 0.46 -8.93 -3.54
C TRP A 140 -0.18 -8.90 -2.14
N ASP A 141 -0.13 -7.75 -1.46
CA ASP A 141 -0.60 -7.55 -0.07
C ASP A 141 -2.00 -6.91 0.00
N LEU A 142 -2.82 -7.12 -1.04
CA LEU A 142 -4.13 -6.51 -1.19
C LEU A 142 -5.22 -7.24 -0.42
#